data_AF-X0Z199-F1
#
_entry.id   AF-X0Z199-F1
#
_cell.length_a   1.000
_cell.length_b   1.000
_cell.length_c   1.000
_cell.angle_alpha   90.00
_cell.angle_beta   90.00
_cell.angle_gamma   90.00
#
_symmetry.space_group_name_H-M   'P 1'
#
loop_
_entity.id
_entity.type
_entity.pdbx_description
1 polymer ?
#
loop_
_entity_poly.entity_id
_entity_poly.type
_entity_poly.pdbx_seq_one_letter_code
_entity_poly.pdbx_strand_id
1 'polypeptide(L)' 'MSNQLTPEKIYSRVLSKEIGKKDAVKLFESLIHNSDNEEVRC' A
#
# COMPACT_ATOMS: atom_id res chain seq x y z
N MET A 1 -7.22 -16.72 0.91
CA MET A 1 -6.77 -15.61 0.04
C MET A 1 -6.10 -14.57 0.93
N SER A 2 -4.84 -14.20 0.65
CA SER A 2 -4.18 -13.16 1.43
C SER A 2 -4.81 -11.80 1.10
N ASN A 3 -5.53 -11.23 2.08
CA ASN A 3 -6.07 -9.87 2.03
C ASN A 3 -4.99 -8.79 2.15
N GLN A 4 -3.71 -9.18 2.12
CA GLN A 4 -2.61 -8.25 2.18
C GLN A 4 -2.66 -7.30 0.98
N LEU A 5 -2.66 -6.01 1.32
CA LEU A 5 -2.59 -4.93 0.36
C LEU A 5 -1.17 -4.95 -0.23
N THR A 6 -1.07 -5.03 -1.56
CA THR A 6 0.23 -5.02 -2.24
C THR A 6 0.33 -3.80 -3.15
N PRO A 7 1.55 -3.37 -3.53
CA PRO A 7 1.75 -2.28 -4.48
C PRO A 7 0.94 -2.45 -5.77
N GLU A 8 0.89 -3.67 -6.32
CA GLU A 8 0.19 -4.00 -7.57
C GLU A 8 -1.32 -3.82 -7.41
N LYS A 9 -1.90 -4.21 -6.27
CA LYS A 9 -3.32 -3.99 -5.98
C LYS A 9 -3.66 -2.51 -5.88
N ILE A 10 -2.80 -1.70 -5.26
CA ILE A 10 -3.00 -0.24 -5.17
C ILE A 10 -2.94 0.37 -6.57
N TYR A 11 -1.94 -0.02 -7.38
CA TYR A 11 -1.79 0.46 -8.74
C TYR A 11 -3.00 0.10 -9.62
N SER A 12 -3.48 -1.14 -9.53
CA SER A 12 -4.68 -1.58 -10.24
C SER A 12 -5.91 -0.73 -9.87
N ARG A 13 -6.10 -0.40 -8.60
CA ARG A 13 -7.23 0.45 -8.15
C ARG A 13 -7.13 1.89 -8.67
N VAL A 14 -5.92 2.42 -8.83
CA VAL A 14 -5.70 3.74 -9.47
C VAL A 14 -6.07 3.69 -10.95
N LEU A 15 -5.64 2.64 -11.67
CA LEU A 15 -5.99 2.45 -13.09
C LEU A 15 -7.51 2.30 -13.29
N SER A 16 -8.18 1.56 -12.40
CA SER A 16 -9.63 1.41 -12.38
C SER A 16 -10.38 2.66 -11.92
N LYS A 17 -9.67 3.74 -11.53
CA LYS A 17 -10.23 4.97 -10.94
C LYS A 17 -11.06 4.73 -9.66
N GLU A 18 -10.86 3.61 -8.99
CA GLU A 18 -11.52 3.29 -7.71
C GLU A 18 -10.98 4.14 -6.56
N ILE A 19 -9.72 4.56 -6.66
CA ILE A 19 -9.08 5.47 -5.70
C ILE A 19 -8.33 6.58 -6.42
N GLY A 20 -8.25 7.75 -5.79
CA GLY A 20 -7.48 8.88 -6.29
C GLY A 20 -5.98 8.70 -6.08
N LYS A 21 -5.17 9.43 -6.88
CA LYS A 21 -3.70 9.44 -6.73
C LYS A 21 -3.26 9.81 -5.32
N LYS A 22 -3.94 10.78 -4.68
CA LYS A 22 -3.63 11.24 -3.31
C LYS A 22 -3.82 10.13 -2.28
N ASP A 23 -4.87 9.33 -2.41
CA ASP A 23 -5.14 8.22 -1.48
C ASP A 23 -4.20 7.05 -1.75
N ALA A 24 -3.85 6.80 -3.02
CA ALA A 24 -2.86 5.80 -3.38
C ALA A 24 -1.48 6.08 -2.76
N VAL A 25 -1.03 7.34 -2.76
CA VAL A 25 0.24 7.75 -2.13
C VAL A 25 0.26 7.38 -0.64
N LYS A 26 -0.82 7.67 0.10
CA LYS A 26 -0.92 7.30 1.52
C LYS A 26 -0.87 5.79 1.75
N LEU A 27 -1.48 5.00 0.85
CA LEU A 27 -1.44 3.54 0.94
C LEU A 27 -0.02 3.00 0.69
N PHE A 28 0.73 3.58 -0.25
CA PHE A 28 2.13 3.23 -0.47
C PHE A 28 2.99 3.61 0.75
N GLU A 29 2.83 4.82 1.28
CA GLU A 29 3.53 5.26 2.51
C GLU A 29 3.25 4.33 3.69
N SER A 30 2.00 3.88 3.85
CA SER A 30 1.61 2.94 4.91
C SER A 30 2.24 1.56 4.73
N LEU A 31 2.44 1.10 3.49
CA LEU A 31 3.14 -0.16 3.22
C LEU A 31 4.62 -0.07 3.59
N ILE A 32 5.27 1.06 3.31
CA ILE A 32 6.68 1.29 3.64
C ILE A 32 6.86 1.37 5.15
N HIS A 33 6.05 2.18 5.86
CA HIS A 33 6.14 2.29 7.32
C HIS A 33 5.88 0.97 8.06
N ASN A 34 4.98 0.12 7.56
CA ASN A 34 4.75 -1.19 8.15
C ASN A 34 5.93 -2.15 7.92
N SER A 35 6.66 -2.00 6.80
CA SER A 35 7.90 -2.74 6.55
C SER A 35 9.01 -2.29 7.51
N ASP A 36 9.14 -0.98 7.73
CA ASP A 36 10.18 -0.42 8.62
C ASP A 36 9.94 -0.79 10.09
N ASN A 37 8.68 -0.86 10.55
CA ASN A 37 8.35 -1.26 11.91
C ASN A 37 8.55 -2.76 12.20
N GLU A 38 8.56 -3.61 11.17
CA GLU A 38 8.82 -5.04 11.32
C GLU A 38 10.34 -5.32 11.49
N GLU A 39 11.20 -4.43 11.00
CA GLU A 39 12.67 -4.52 11.11
C GLU A 39 13.21 -3.99 12.46
N VAL A 40 12.47 -3.13 13.18
CA VAL A 40 12.89 -2.56 14.49
C VAL A 40 12.49 -3.45 15.69
N ARG A 41 12.51 -4.78 15.51
CA ARG A 41 12.33 -5.78 16.59
C ARG A 41 13.58 -6.66 16.81
N CYS A 42 14.75 -6.20 16.42
CA CYS A 42 16.04 -6.82 16.80
C CYS A 42 16.30 -6.73 18.30
#